data_AF-A0A3Q2WUI5-F1
#
_entry.id   AF-A0A3Q2WUI5-F1
#
_cell.length_a   1.000
_cell.length_b   1.000
_cell.length_c   1.000
_cell.angle_alpha   90.00
_cell.angle_beta   90.00
_cell.angle_gamma   90.00
#
_symmetry.space_group_name_H-M   'P 1'
#
loop_
_entity.id
_entity.type
_entity.pdbx_description
1 polymer ?
#
loop_
_entity_poly.entity_id
_entity_poly.type
_entity_poly.pdbx_seq_one_letter_code
_entity_poly.pdbx_strand_id
1 'polypeptide(L)' 'LPITHKMLPIMFSGRGFSKAMTTKEAQAFVGDVQCVVNTLQDDKLFLEPPSTTPRAPTRSKHQHRETGSENLELMVRAH' A
#
# COMPACT_ATOMS: atom_id res chain seq x y z
N LEU A 1 21.14 -17.01 14.07
CA LEU A 1 19.69 -16.71 14.06
C LEU A 1 19.43 -15.87 12.82
N PRO A 2 18.59 -16.29 11.86
CA PRO A 2 18.34 -15.46 10.70
C PRO A 2 17.58 -14.23 11.19
N ILE A 3 18.17 -13.05 10.99
CA ILE A 3 17.45 -11.79 11.17
C ILE A 3 16.36 -11.82 10.11
N THR A 4 15.14 -12.19 10.50
CA THR A 4 13.99 -12.00 9.64
C THR A 4 13.93 -10.49 9.42
N HIS A 5 14.27 -10.03 8.22
CA HIS A 5 14.13 -8.62 7.84
C HIS A 5 12.63 -8.30 7.85
N LYS A 6 12.08 -8.07 9.04
CA LYS A 6 10.72 -7.55 9.20
C LYS A 6 10.78 -6.11 8.72
N MET A 7 10.38 -5.93 7.47
CA MET A 7 10.19 -4.63 6.88
C MET A 7 9.25 -3.81 7.78
N LEU A 8 9.53 -2.52 7.95
CA LEU A 8 8.75 -1.67 8.85
C LEU A 8 7.34 -1.45 8.29
N PRO A 9 6.33 -1.25 9.17
CA PRO A 9 4.98 -0.93 8.74
C PRO A 9 4.93 0.32 7.85
N ILE A 10 4.13 0.29 6.80
CA ILE A 10 3.87 1.46 5.96
C ILE A 10 2.79 2.30 6.66
N MET A 11 3.07 3.59 6.89
CA MET A 11 2.15 4.51 7.55
C MET A 11 1.61 5.54 6.54
N PHE A 12 0.30 5.69 6.52
CA PHE A 12 -0.40 6.76 5.82
C PHE A 12 -0.92 7.77 6.82
N SER A 13 -0.80 9.04 6.48
CA SER A 13 -1.37 10.14 7.25
C SER A 13 -2.49 10.78 6.45
N GLY A 14 -3.56 11.17 7.14
CA GLY A 14 -4.71 11.85 6.56
C GLY A 14 -5.64 12.34 7.66
N ARG A 15 -6.93 12.45 7.34
CA ARG A 15 -7.97 12.86 8.30
C ARG A 15 -9.29 12.19 7.95
N GLY A 16 -10.11 11.92 8.96
CA GLY A 16 -11.46 11.38 8.78
C GLY A 16 -11.51 9.93 8.34
N PHE A 17 -10.41 9.17 8.39
CA PHE A 17 -10.41 7.76 7.95
C PHE A 17 -11.43 6.95 8.73
N SER A 18 -11.54 7.19 10.04
CA SER A 18 -12.46 6.48 10.92
C SER A 18 -13.94 6.73 10.58
N LYS A 19 -14.24 7.84 9.91
CA LYS A 19 -15.58 8.18 9.39
C LYS A 19 -15.79 7.69 7.96
N ALA A 20 -14.72 7.59 7.18
CA ALA A 20 -14.79 7.23 5.76
C ALA A 20 -14.82 5.71 5.54
N MET A 21 -14.20 4.92 6.41
CA MET A 21 -14.09 3.47 6.25
C MET A 21 -13.72 2.74 7.55
N THR A 22 -13.97 1.43 7.60
CA THR A 22 -13.47 0.55 8.67
C THR A 22 -12.30 -0.31 8.19
N THR A 23 -11.54 -0.91 9.13
CA THR A 23 -10.46 -1.85 8.80
C THR A 23 -10.95 -3.06 7.99
N LYS A 24 -12.20 -3.49 8.16
CA LYS A 24 -12.77 -4.63 7.44
C LYS A 24 -13.09 -4.32 5.98
N GLU A 25 -13.52 -3.10 5.71
CA GLU A 25 -13.85 -2.62 4.36
C GLU A 25 -12.59 -2.12 3.64
N ALA A 26 -11.56 -1.72 4.39
CA ALA A 26 -10.33 -1.21 3.84
C ALA A 26 -9.52 -2.29 3.11
N GLN A 27 -9.25 -2.04 1.84
CA GLN A 27 -8.30 -2.78 1.03
C GLN A 27 -7.13 -1.86 0.68
N ALA A 28 -5.92 -2.37 0.80
CA ALA A 28 -4.71 -1.64 0.45
C ALA A 28 -3.84 -2.45 -0.50
N PHE A 29 -3.17 -1.76 -1.42
CA PHE A 29 -2.31 -2.35 -2.43
C PHE A 29 -1.01 -1.56 -2.56
N VAL A 30 0.08 -2.29 -2.72
CA VAL A 30 1.38 -1.77 -3.16
C VAL A 30 1.65 -2.42 -4.51
N GLY A 31 1.60 -1.63 -5.58
CA GLY A 31 1.64 -2.17 -6.94
C GLY A 31 0.51 -3.17 -7.19
N ASP A 32 0.88 -4.40 -7.53
CA ASP A 32 -0.01 -5.55 -7.73
C ASP A 32 -0.22 -6.43 -6.48
N VAL A 33 0.38 -6.09 -5.33
CA VAL A 33 0.31 -6.89 -4.10
C VAL A 33 -0.68 -6.26 -3.11
N GLN A 34 -1.63 -7.06 -2.62
CA GLN A 34 -2.54 -6.65 -1.55
C GLN A 34 -1.82 -6.69 -0.19
N CYS A 35 -2.01 -5.65 0.62
CA CYS A 35 -1.47 -5.53 1.97
C CYS A 35 -2.59 -5.54 3.01
N VAL A 36 -2.31 -6.11 4.17
CA VAL A 36 -3.24 -6.15 5.30
C VAL A 36 -3.23 -4.79 6.00
N VAL A 37 -4.43 -4.24 6.21
CA VAL A 37 -4.62 -3.05 7.06
C VAL A 37 -4.71 -3.51 8.51
N ASN A 38 -3.70 -3.19 9.32
CA ASN A 38 -3.67 -3.63 10.72
C ASN A 38 -4.39 -2.65 11.65
N THR A 39 -4.16 -1.36 11.42
CA THR A 39 -4.69 -0.30 12.28
C THR A 39 -5.23 0.82 11.41
N LEU A 40 -6.44 1.27 11.73
CA LEU A 40 -7.05 2.47 11.18
C LEU A 40 -7.42 3.38 12.36
N GLN A 41 -6.79 4.54 12.40
CA GLN A 41 -7.11 5.67 13.27
C GLN A 41 -7.70 6.79 12.41
N ASP A 42 -8.25 7.84 13.02
CA ASP A 42 -8.85 8.93 12.24
C ASP A 42 -7.85 9.64 11.32
N ASP A 43 -6.60 9.74 11.75
CA ASP A 43 -5.53 10.46 11.08
C ASP A 43 -4.45 9.54 10.50
N LYS A 44 -4.47 8.24 10.82
CA LYS A 44 -3.41 7.29 10.44
C LYS A 44 -3.93 5.94 10.01
N LEU A 45 -3.27 5.35 9.03
CA LEU A 45 -3.52 3.98 8.59
C LEU A 45 -2.19 3.22 8.49
N PHE A 46 -2.13 2.03 9.07
CA PHE A 46 -0.94 1.20 9.11
C PHE A 46 -1.15 -0.08 8.32
N LEU A 47 -0.23 -0.35 7.39
CA LEU A 47 -0.22 -1.57 6.59
C LEU A 47 0.93 -2.49 7.00
N GLU A 48 0.68 -3.78 6.90
CA GLU A 48 1.75 -4.75 6.84
C GLU A 48 2.54 -4.59 5.53
N PRO A 49 3.87 -4.71 5.57
CA PRO A 49 4.68 -4.77 4.37
C PRO A 49 4.23 -5.90 3.43
N PRO A 50 4.37 -5.72 2.11
CA PRO A 50 4.15 -6.81 1.18
C PRO A 50 5.13 -7.96 1.46
N SER A 51 4.62 -9.19 1.50
CA SER A 51 5.43 -10.40 1.73
C SER A 51 6.18 -10.87 0.48
N THR A 52 5.85 -10.29 -0.68
CA THR A 52 6.47 -10.56 -1.98
C THR A 52 6.84 -9.25 -2.66
N THR A 53 7.88 -9.25 -3.49
CA THR A 53 8.30 -8.07 -4.25
C THR A 53 7.14 -7.57 -5.14
N PRO A 54 6.64 -6.35 -4.93
CA PRO A 54 5.56 -5.80 -5.76
C PRO A 54 6.06 -5.40 -7.14
N ARG A 55 5.14 -5.40 -8.11
CA ARG A 55 5.36 -4.89 -9.47
C ARG A 55 4.45 -3.71 -9.74
N ALA A 56 4.89 -2.83 -10.64
CA ALA A 56 4.03 -1.75 -11.08
C ALA A 56 2.80 -2.36 -11.76
N PRO A 57 1.58 -1.82 -11.52
CA PRO A 57 0.42 -2.24 -12.27
C PRO A 57 0.68 -1.98 -13.74
N THR A 58 0.32 -2.92 -14.61
CA THR A 58 0.49 -2.80 -16.06
C THR A 58 -0.41 -1.68 -16.60
N ARG A 59 -0.01 -0.43 -16.40
CA ARG A 59 -0.64 0.73 -17.05
C ARG A 59 -0.11 0.78 -18.47
N SER A 60 -1.02 0.98 -19.41
CA SER A 60 -0.81 0.88 -20.85
C SER A 60 0.48 1.56 -21.33
N LYS A 61 1.06 0.97 -22.38
CA LYS A 61 2.34 1.23 -23.07
C LYS A 61 2.55 2.67 -23.61
N HIS A 62 1.89 3.69 -23.06
CA HIS A 62 1.89 5.06 -23.60
C HIS A 62 2.67 6.09 -22.78
N GLN A 63 3.32 5.73 -21.67
CA GLN A 63 4.31 6.62 -21.04
C GLN A 63 5.71 6.28 -21.57
N HIS A 64 5.86 6.49 -22.86
CA HIS A 64 7.12 6.45 -23.56
C HIS A 64 8.02 7.60 -23.06
N ARG A 65 9.18 7.24 -22.53
CA ARG A 65 10.35 8.09 -22.20
C ARG A 65 10.30 8.88 -20.90
N GLU A 66 10.43 8.20 -19.76
CA GLU A 66 11.27 8.71 -18.69
C GLU A 66 12.13 7.57 -18.13
N THR A 67 13.41 7.83 -17.98
CA THR A 67 14.45 6.92 -17.50
C THR A 67 14.12 6.30 -16.14
N GLY A 68 13.87 4.99 -16.11
CA GLY A 68 14.57 4.09 -15.18
C GLY A 68 14.08 3.92 -13.74
N SER A 69 12.81 4.14 -13.41
CA SER A 69 12.17 3.39 -12.31
C SER A 69 10.68 3.22 -12.56
N GLU A 70 10.19 1.98 -12.64
CA GLU A 70 8.76 1.72 -12.57
C GLU A 70 8.29 2.03 -11.15
N ASN A 71 7.78 3.24 -10.93
CA ASN A 71 7.28 3.65 -9.62
C ASN A 71 6.07 2.79 -9.23
N LEU A 72 6.14 2.16 -8.06
CA LEU A 72 5.03 1.41 -7.50
C LEU A 72 3.96 2.38 -7.00
N GLU A 73 2.70 2.10 -7.34
CA GLU A 73 1.55 2.83 -6.82
C GLU A 73 1.12 2.27 -5.46
N LEU A 74 0.83 3.15 -4.50
CA LEU A 74 0.22 2.81 -3.23
C LEU A 74 -1.25 3.24 -3.26
N MET A 75 -2.18 2.29 -3.14
CA MET A 75 -3.62 2.56 -3.23
C MET A 75 -4.36 2.00 -2.01
N VAL A 76 -5.25 2.80 -1.43
CA VAL A 76 -6.17 2.39 -0.36
C VAL A 76 -7.60 2.70 -0.79
N ARG A 77 -8.51 1.74 -0.65
CA ARG A 77 -9.93 1.89 -1.03
C ARG A 77 -10.85 1.13 -0.06
N ALA A 78 -12.10 1.58 0.06
CA ALA A 78 -13.16 0.80 0.70
C ALA A 78 -13.77 -0.18 -0.32
N HIS A 79 -14.19 -1.35 0.15
CA HIS A 79 -14.93 -2.35 -0.63
C HIS A 79 -16.35 -2.51 -0.10
#